data_AF-A0A1X1MN73-F1
#
_entry.id   AF-A0A1X1MN73-F1
#
_cell.length_a   1.000
_cell.length_b   1.000
_cell.length_c   1.000
_cell.angle_alpha   90.00
_cell.angle_beta   90.00
_cell.angle_gamma   90.00
#
_symmetry.space_group_name_H-M   'P 1'
#
loop_
_entity.id
_entity.type
_entity.pdbx_description
1 polymer ?
#
loop_
_entity_poly.entity_id
_entity_poly.type
_entity_poly.pdbx_seq_one_letter_code
_entity_poly.pdbx_strand_id
1 'polypeptide(L)'
;MQLRCQHLIRALRAVLMLAPNIQKWAGQLIELFREANGLVVAARAAGCTRLDQDVIDGLRARFDRDVEVGRLANMSRPWKDGKNHPGLVLARRLAAKADQVWLFLTDFKIPWTNNAAEQSIRLPKRHQAVSGYWHTPTTLAGYLRVRSYLVSTRDHGIRPIDAIRMLLASRPWLPTPRAALAEPDGLAVAT
;
A
#
# COMPACT_ATOMS: atom_id res chain seq x y z
N MET A 1 1.90 3.93 -7.66
CA MET A 1 2.19 4.31 -6.26
C MET A 1 1.17 3.60 -5.36
N GLN A 2 1.61 2.57 -4.63
CA GLN A 2 0.72 1.72 -3.83
C GLN A 2 0.31 2.47 -2.56
N LEU A 3 -0.99 2.69 -2.34
CA LEU A 3 -1.49 3.34 -1.13
C LEU A 3 -1.44 2.35 0.03
N ARG A 4 -0.53 2.57 0.98
CA ARG A 4 -0.45 1.79 2.22
C ARG A 4 -1.08 2.57 3.38
N CYS A 5 -1.68 1.84 4.32
CA CYS A 5 -2.56 2.39 5.35
C CYS A 5 -1.93 3.48 6.24
N GLN A 6 -0.62 3.45 6.49
CA GLN A 6 0.05 4.51 7.26
C GLN A 6 0.01 5.88 6.56
N HIS A 7 0.16 5.91 5.23
CA HIS A 7 0.02 7.16 4.47
C HIS A 7 -1.43 7.63 4.43
N LEU A 8 -2.38 6.68 4.37
CA LEU A 8 -3.81 7.00 4.46
C LEU A 8 -4.15 7.62 5.80
N ILE A 9 -3.69 7.06 6.91
CA ILE A 9 -3.87 7.63 8.26
C ILE A 9 -3.30 9.05 8.34
N ARG A 10 -2.12 9.30 7.78
CA ARG A 10 -1.54 10.66 7.74
C ARG A 10 -2.42 11.64 6.93
N ALA A 11 -2.89 11.22 5.76
CA ALA A 11 -3.78 12.04 4.93
C ALA A 11 -5.13 12.30 5.60
N LEU A 12 -5.71 11.29 6.25
CA LEU A 12 -6.94 11.41 7.03
C LEU A 12 -6.77 12.36 8.21
N ARG A 13 -5.65 12.29 8.93
CA ARG A 13 -5.35 13.26 10.01
C ARG A 13 -5.25 14.69 9.49
N ALA A 14 -4.60 14.89 8.35
CA ALA A 14 -4.50 16.20 7.73
C ALA A 14 -5.90 16.76 7.39
N VAL A 15 -6.78 15.92 6.82
CA VAL A 15 -8.18 16.31 6.55
C VAL A 15 -8.96 16.58 7.84
N LEU A 16 -8.82 15.72 8.86
CA LEU A 16 -9.47 15.90 10.15
C LEU A 16 -9.11 17.24 10.80
N MET A 17 -7.83 17.63 10.74
CA MET A 17 -7.35 18.90 11.28
C MET A 17 -7.93 20.14 10.57
N LEU A 18 -8.36 20.03 9.30
CA LEU A 18 -8.92 21.18 8.58
C LEU A 18 -10.25 21.66 9.17
N ALA A 19 -11.08 20.72 9.65
CA ALA A 19 -12.36 21.03 10.28
C ALA A 19 -12.84 19.85 11.15
N PRO A 20 -12.35 19.71 12.39
CA PRO A 20 -12.58 18.51 13.21
C PRO A 20 -14.06 18.14 13.40
N ASN A 21 -14.93 19.15 13.54
CA ASN A 21 -16.37 18.93 13.74
C ASN A 21 -17.09 18.39 12.48
N ILE A 22 -16.59 18.71 11.29
CA ILE A 22 -17.18 18.31 10.00
C ILE A 22 -16.52 17.04 9.47
N GLN A 23 -15.21 16.88 9.70
CA GLN A 23 -14.39 15.81 9.14
C GLN A 23 -14.30 14.59 10.07
N LYS A 24 -15.31 14.34 10.91
CA LYS A 24 -15.35 13.22 11.85
C LYS A 24 -15.18 11.85 11.17
N TRP A 25 -15.68 11.70 9.94
CA TRP A 25 -15.48 10.52 9.10
C TRP A 25 -14.00 10.14 8.95
N ALA A 26 -13.12 11.14 8.86
CA ALA A 26 -11.69 10.87 8.73
C ALA A 26 -11.10 10.29 10.02
N GLY A 27 -11.60 10.73 11.18
CA GLY A 27 -11.29 10.14 12.49
C GLY A 27 -11.80 8.70 12.61
N GLN A 28 -13.05 8.47 12.21
CA GLN A 28 -13.67 7.13 12.22
C GLN A 28 -12.88 6.14 11.36
N LEU A 29 -12.46 6.54 10.15
CA LEU A 29 -11.61 5.72 9.30
C LEU A 29 -10.21 5.46 9.88
N ILE A 30 -9.63 6.39 10.63
CA ILE A 30 -8.34 6.17 11.30
C ILE A 30 -8.48 5.06 12.36
N GLU A 31 -9.53 5.12 13.18
CA GLU A 31 -9.77 4.08 14.18
C GLU A 31 -10.12 2.74 13.53
N LEU A 32 -10.92 2.75 12.46
CA LEU A 32 -11.23 1.56 11.68
C LEU A 32 -9.97 0.85 11.15
N PHE A 33 -9.00 1.62 10.62
CA PHE A 33 -7.73 1.03 10.15
C PHE A 33 -6.88 0.47 11.28
N ARG A 34 -6.91 1.09 12.47
CA ARG A 34 -6.18 0.59 13.65
C ARG A 34 -6.81 -0.68 14.19
N GLU A 35 -8.13 -0.72 14.27
CA GLU A 35 -8.91 -1.90 14.64
C GLU A 35 -8.61 -3.06 13.69
N ALA A 36 -8.69 -2.83 12.38
CA ALA A 36 -8.39 -3.84 11.36
C ALA A 36 -6.97 -4.41 11.51
N ASN A 37 -5.97 -3.57 11.78
CA ASN A 37 -4.63 -4.07 12.07
C ASN A 37 -4.54 -4.83 13.39
N GLY A 38 -5.24 -4.39 14.44
CA GLY A 38 -5.32 -5.13 15.71
C GLY A 38 -5.84 -6.56 15.49
N LEU A 39 -6.90 -6.71 14.69
CA LEU A 39 -7.44 -8.00 14.29
C LEU A 39 -6.42 -8.85 13.53
N VAL A 40 -5.71 -8.27 12.56
CA VAL A 40 -4.65 -8.98 11.81
C VAL A 40 -3.51 -9.43 12.75
N VAL A 41 -3.09 -8.58 13.68
CA VAL A 41 -2.03 -8.93 14.65
C VAL A 41 -2.48 -10.09 15.54
N ALA A 42 -3.72 -10.06 16.05
CA ALA A 42 -4.27 -11.13 16.87
C ALA A 42 -4.41 -12.44 16.08
N ALA A 43 -4.97 -12.39 14.86
CA ALA A 43 -5.12 -13.56 14.00
C ALA A 43 -3.76 -14.15 13.62
N ARG A 44 -2.76 -13.32 13.34
CA ARG A 44 -1.39 -13.77 13.07
C ARG A 44 -0.78 -14.46 14.29
N ALA A 45 -1.00 -13.94 15.49
CA ALA A 45 -0.53 -14.57 16.73
C ALA A 45 -1.20 -15.93 16.97
N ALA A 46 -2.45 -16.10 16.52
CA ALA A 46 -3.16 -17.38 16.51
C ALA A 46 -2.75 -18.33 15.36
N GLY A 47 -1.78 -17.96 14.52
CA GLY A 47 -1.29 -18.78 13.41
C GLY A 47 -2.13 -18.69 12.13
N CYS A 48 -3.13 -17.82 12.07
CA CYS A 48 -3.89 -17.57 10.85
C CYS A 48 -3.07 -16.82 9.80
N THR A 49 -3.46 -16.96 8.54
CA THR A 49 -2.82 -16.30 7.38
C THR A 49 -3.71 -15.28 6.68
N ARG A 50 -5.00 -15.24 7.05
CA ARG A 50 -6.05 -14.31 6.61
C ARG A 50 -7.05 -14.07 7.74
N LEU A 51 -7.78 -12.97 7.69
CA LEU A 51 -8.97 -12.78 8.51
C LEU A 51 -10.16 -13.57 7.98
N ASP A 52 -11.11 -13.81 8.88
CA ASP A 52 -12.44 -14.36 8.56
C ASP A 52 -13.19 -13.43 7.59
N GLN A 53 -13.93 -14.02 6.66
CA GLN A 53 -14.60 -13.27 5.60
C GLN A 53 -15.70 -12.35 6.15
N ASP A 54 -16.45 -12.78 7.16
CA ASP A 54 -17.52 -11.98 7.75
C ASP A 54 -16.96 -10.74 8.45
N VAL A 55 -15.78 -10.90 9.09
CA VAL A 55 -15.04 -9.78 9.70
C VAL A 55 -14.55 -8.81 8.63
N ILE A 56 -14.03 -9.31 7.51
CA ILE A 56 -13.60 -8.48 6.38
C ILE A 56 -14.79 -7.68 5.82
N ASP A 57 -15.91 -8.33 5.57
CA ASP A 57 -17.09 -7.69 4.98
C ASP A 57 -17.69 -6.65 5.92
N GLY A 58 -17.71 -6.93 7.23
CA GLY A 58 -18.08 -5.97 8.26
C GLY A 58 -17.16 -4.74 8.32
N LEU A 59 -15.84 -4.91 8.14
CA LEU A 59 -14.89 -3.80 8.05
C LEU A 59 -15.11 -2.96 6.79
N ARG A 60 -15.32 -3.61 5.64
CA ARG A 60 -15.54 -2.96 4.34
C ARG A 60 -16.84 -2.15 4.34
N ALA A 61 -17.93 -2.70 4.87
CA ALA A 61 -19.20 -2.00 4.95
C ALA A 61 -19.13 -0.71 5.79
N ARG A 62 -18.39 -0.73 6.92
CA ARG A 62 -18.16 0.49 7.72
C ARG A 62 -17.31 1.51 6.97
N PHE A 63 -16.27 1.05 6.29
CA PHE A 63 -15.41 1.91 5.49
C PHE A 63 -16.16 2.60 4.35
N ASP A 64 -16.95 1.86 3.57
CA ASP A 64 -17.70 2.42 2.44
C ASP A 64 -18.69 3.48 2.92
N ARG A 65 -19.34 3.23 4.06
CA ARG A 65 -20.22 4.20 4.73
C ARG A 65 -19.46 5.49 5.11
N ASP A 66 -18.34 5.37 5.81
CA ASP A 66 -17.57 6.53 6.27
C ASP A 66 -16.95 7.31 5.10
N VAL A 67 -16.52 6.62 4.03
CA VAL A 67 -16.04 7.25 2.81
C VAL A 67 -17.15 8.03 2.13
N GLU A 68 -18.37 7.50 2.08
CA GLU A 68 -19.51 8.19 1.49
C GLU A 68 -19.93 9.42 2.32
N VAL A 69 -19.93 9.32 3.66
CA VAL A 69 -20.09 10.48 4.55
C VAL A 69 -19.03 11.53 4.24
N GLY A 70 -17.76 11.12 4.08
CA GLY A 70 -16.67 12.02 3.69
C GLY A 70 -16.88 12.67 2.33
N ARG A 71 -17.44 11.94 1.35
CA ARG A 71 -17.77 12.48 0.03
C ARG A 71 -18.86 13.54 0.14
N LEU A 72 -19.98 13.21 0.81
CA LEU A 72 -21.14 14.11 0.97
C LEU A 72 -20.77 15.37 1.76
N ALA A 73 -20.03 15.23 2.87
CA ALA A 73 -19.60 16.36 3.71
C ALA A 73 -18.68 17.36 2.98
N ASN A 74 -18.06 16.94 1.86
CA ASN A 74 -17.08 17.75 1.13
C ASN A 74 -17.48 18.08 -0.30
N MET A 75 -18.61 17.58 -0.81
CA MET A 75 -19.00 17.68 -2.22
C MET A 75 -19.20 19.12 -2.68
N SER A 76 -19.91 19.92 -1.89
CA SER A 76 -20.25 21.31 -2.22
C SER A 76 -19.36 22.31 -1.46
N ARG A 77 -18.26 21.85 -0.88
CA ARG A 77 -17.41 22.69 -0.05
C ARG A 77 -16.38 23.41 -0.91
N PRO A 78 -16.46 24.75 -1.04
CA PRO A 78 -15.49 25.49 -1.83
C PRO A 78 -14.10 25.33 -1.23
N TRP A 79 -13.09 25.30 -2.10
CA TRP A 79 -11.69 25.27 -1.72
C TRP A 79 -10.88 26.17 -2.65
N LYS A 80 -9.63 26.43 -2.25
CA LYS A 80 -8.74 27.38 -2.93
C LYS A 80 -8.68 27.16 -4.44
N ASP A 81 -8.68 28.26 -5.18
CA ASP A 81 -8.52 28.31 -6.65
C ASP A 81 -9.51 27.44 -7.43
N GLY A 82 -10.75 27.30 -6.93
CA GLY A 82 -11.79 26.47 -7.58
C GLY A 82 -11.48 24.97 -7.56
N LYS A 83 -10.50 24.53 -6.76
CA LYS A 83 -10.17 23.11 -6.61
C LYS A 83 -11.18 22.42 -5.69
N ASN A 84 -11.25 21.09 -5.80
CA ASN A 84 -12.02 20.28 -4.88
C ASN A 84 -11.40 20.31 -3.47
N HIS A 85 -12.24 20.28 -2.44
CA HIS A 85 -11.78 20.17 -1.05
C HIS A 85 -10.87 18.92 -0.87
N PRO A 86 -9.77 19.00 -0.11
CA PRO A 86 -8.87 17.87 0.12
C PRO A 86 -9.58 16.63 0.66
N GLY A 87 -10.61 16.81 1.49
CA GLY A 87 -11.47 15.74 1.97
C GLY A 87 -12.23 15.02 0.85
N LEU A 88 -12.76 15.75 -0.14
CA LEU A 88 -13.45 15.16 -1.30
C LEU A 88 -12.47 14.37 -2.18
N VAL A 89 -11.28 14.93 -2.43
CA VAL A 89 -10.22 14.27 -3.21
C VAL A 89 -9.78 12.98 -2.51
N LEU A 90 -9.62 13.01 -1.19
CA LEU A 90 -9.24 11.84 -0.40
C LEU A 90 -10.34 10.77 -0.38
N ALA A 91 -11.60 11.14 -0.15
CA ALA A 91 -12.73 10.21 -0.17
C ALA A 91 -12.86 9.51 -1.53
N ARG A 92 -12.79 10.25 -2.64
CA ARG A 92 -12.78 9.67 -4.00
C ARG A 92 -11.63 8.72 -4.22
N ARG A 93 -10.43 9.07 -3.75
CA ARG A 93 -9.25 8.21 -3.87
C ARG A 93 -9.39 6.92 -3.06
N LEU A 94 -9.95 7.01 -1.86
CA LEU A 94 -10.22 5.87 -0.99
C LEU A 94 -11.21 4.90 -1.63
N ALA A 95 -12.33 5.41 -2.17
CA ALA A 95 -13.30 4.60 -2.91
C ALA A 95 -12.64 3.91 -4.12
N ALA A 96 -11.90 4.65 -4.95
CA ALA A 96 -11.26 4.11 -6.16
C ALA A 96 -10.13 3.11 -5.87
N LYS A 97 -9.66 3.00 -4.63
CA LYS A 97 -8.53 2.16 -4.24
C LYS A 97 -8.87 1.21 -3.09
N ALA A 98 -10.16 1.02 -2.79
CA ALA A 98 -10.64 0.23 -1.66
C ALA A 98 -10.01 -1.17 -1.64
N ASP A 99 -10.00 -1.89 -2.77
CA ASP A 99 -9.40 -3.23 -2.84
C ASP A 99 -7.92 -3.26 -2.44
N GLN A 100 -7.15 -2.25 -2.87
CA GLN A 100 -5.73 -2.17 -2.55
C GLN A 100 -5.49 -1.91 -1.06
N VAL A 101 -6.41 -1.21 -0.40
CA VAL A 101 -6.34 -0.92 1.03
C VAL A 101 -6.55 -2.19 1.84
N TRP A 102 -7.38 -3.12 1.38
CA TRP A 102 -7.78 -4.31 2.13
C TRP A 102 -6.92 -5.56 1.91
N LEU A 103 -5.97 -5.52 0.97
CA LEU A 103 -5.10 -6.67 0.65
C LEU A 103 -4.38 -7.28 1.88
N PHE A 104 -4.04 -6.47 2.88
CA PHE A 104 -3.37 -6.96 4.10
C PHE A 104 -4.28 -7.77 5.04
N LEU A 105 -5.61 -7.74 4.84
CA LEU A 105 -6.55 -8.57 5.59
C LEU A 105 -6.62 -10.00 5.04
N THR A 106 -6.38 -10.17 3.75
CA THR A 106 -6.49 -11.46 3.05
C THR A 106 -5.15 -12.15 2.87
N ASP A 107 -4.05 -11.40 2.84
CA ASP A 107 -2.69 -11.94 2.76
C ASP A 107 -1.79 -11.22 3.78
N PHE A 108 -1.54 -11.89 4.90
CA PHE A 108 -0.71 -11.35 5.99
C PHE A 108 0.78 -11.17 5.61
N LYS A 109 1.22 -11.68 4.45
CA LYS A 109 2.55 -11.36 3.90
C LYS A 109 2.64 -9.91 3.46
N ILE A 110 1.51 -9.27 3.16
CA ILE A 110 1.45 -7.87 2.76
C ILE A 110 1.51 -6.99 4.01
N PRO A 111 2.59 -6.20 4.21
CA PRO A 111 2.73 -5.40 5.41
C PRO A 111 1.75 -4.22 5.42
N TRP A 112 1.14 -3.96 6.58
CA TRP A 112 0.28 -2.79 6.82
C TRP A 112 0.97 -1.45 6.52
N THR A 113 2.28 -1.36 6.80
CA THR A 113 3.10 -0.16 6.60
C THR A 113 3.97 -0.26 5.35
N ASN A 114 4.35 0.88 4.78
CA ASN A 114 5.26 0.95 3.63
C ASN A 114 6.75 0.99 4.03
N ASN A 115 7.06 0.67 5.29
CA ASN A 115 8.39 0.93 5.86
C ASN A 115 9.52 0.30 5.03
N ALA A 116 9.35 -0.93 4.52
CA ALA A 116 10.37 -1.60 3.72
C ALA A 116 10.70 -0.84 2.43
N ALA A 117 9.70 -0.40 1.68
CA ALA A 117 9.93 0.36 0.44
C ALA A 117 10.41 1.79 0.71
N GLU A 118 9.94 2.43 1.79
CA GLU A 118 10.46 3.74 2.19
C GLU A 118 11.95 3.65 2.60
N GLN A 119 12.33 2.61 3.36
CA GLN A 119 13.72 2.40 3.77
C GLN A 119 14.61 2.07 2.57
N SER A 120 14.11 1.32 1.58
CA SER A 120 14.89 0.98 0.39
C SER A 120 15.27 2.24 -0.41
N ILE A 121 14.39 3.25 -0.50
CA ILE A 121 14.67 4.53 -1.19
C ILE A 121 15.36 5.59 -0.33
N ARG A 122 15.33 5.46 1.00
CA ARG A 122 15.87 6.46 1.93
C ARG A 122 17.36 6.68 1.74
N LEU A 123 18.12 5.61 1.55
CA LEU A 123 19.57 5.69 1.37
C LEU A 123 19.95 6.45 0.08
N PRO A 124 19.40 6.12 -1.10
CA PRO A 124 19.69 6.92 -2.31
C PRO A 124 19.23 8.38 -2.20
N LYS A 125 18.10 8.66 -1.54
CA LYS A 125 17.67 10.05 -1.27
C LYS A 125 18.63 10.80 -0.35
N ARG A 126 19.11 10.15 0.71
CA ARG A 126 20.10 10.72 1.62
C ARG A 126 21.43 10.94 0.91
N HIS A 127 21.87 9.99 0.10
CA HIS A 127 23.08 10.13 -0.70
C HIS A 127 22.96 11.35 -1.63
N GLN A 128 21.86 11.47 -2.37
CA GLN A 128 21.59 12.66 -3.19
C GLN A 128 21.59 13.96 -2.38
N ALA A 129 21.01 13.99 -1.18
CA ALA A 129 20.94 15.19 -0.36
C ALA A 129 22.30 15.60 0.25
N VAL A 130 23.15 14.63 0.60
CA VAL A 130 24.43 14.88 1.29
C VAL A 130 25.58 15.04 0.30
N SER A 131 25.68 14.17 -0.72
CA SER A 131 26.77 14.23 -1.69
C SER A 131 26.40 15.02 -2.94
N GLY A 132 25.11 15.31 -3.18
CA GLY A 132 24.65 16.03 -4.38
C GLY A 132 24.80 15.23 -5.69
N TYR A 133 25.46 14.07 -5.64
CA TYR A 133 26.16 13.57 -6.81
C TYR A 133 25.78 12.13 -7.15
N TRP A 134 24.84 12.02 -8.07
CA TRP A 134 24.81 10.93 -9.03
C TRP A 134 25.32 11.54 -10.33
N HIS A 135 26.60 11.32 -10.67
CA HIS A 135 27.29 11.94 -11.81
C HIS A 135 26.41 12.05 -13.07
N THR A 136 25.57 11.03 -13.31
CA THR A 136 24.57 11.00 -14.37
C THR A 136 23.33 10.19 -13.94
N PRO A 137 22.17 10.35 -14.62
CA PRO A 137 21.01 9.46 -14.47
C PRO A 137 21.38 7.98 -14.69
N THR A 138 22.36 7.70 -15.54
CA THR A 138 22.86 6.34 -15.83
C THR A 138 23.51 5.71 -14.59
N THR A 139 24.32 6.47 -13.84
CA THR A 139 24.94 6.01 -12.60
C THR A 139 23.87 5.70 -11.53
N LEU A 140 22.85 6.55 -11.41
CA LEU A 140 21.71 6.31 -10.52
C LEU A 140 20.94 5.05 -10.93
N ALA A 141 20.68 4.87 -12.22
CA ALA A 141 19.99 3.68 -12.74
C ALA A 141 20.78 2.40 -12.44
N GLY A 142 22.11 2.42 -12.60
CA GLY A 142 22.98 1.30 -12.23
C GLY A 142 22.91 0.96 -10.74
N TYR A 143 23.01 1.98 -9.88
CA TYR A 143 22.87 1.80 -8.43
C TYR A 143 21.49 1.22 -8.04
N LEU A 144 20.41 1.78 -8.59
CA LEU A 144 19.05 1.32 -8.32
C LEU A 144 18.81 -0.10 -8.83
N ARG A 145 19.42 -0.50 -9.95
CA ARG A 145 19.33 -1.87 -10.48
C ARG A 145 19.93 -2.88 -9.52
N VAL A 146 21.16 -2.66 -9.05
CA VAL A 146 21.81 -3.57 -8.08
C VAL A 146 21.04 -3.59 -6.77
N ARG A 147 20.65 -2.41 -6.26
CA ARG A 147 19.93 -2.31 -4.99
C ARG A 147 18.56 -2.97 -5.04
N SER A 148 17.78 -2.77 -6.09
CA SER A 148 16.46 -3.38 -6.25
C SER A 148 16.54 -4.90 -6.32
N TYR A 149 17.55 -5.46 -6.99
CA TYR A 149 17.82 -6.90 -6.98
C TYR A 149 18.10 -7.41 -5.57
N LEU A 150 19.03 -6.78 -4.83
CA LEU A 150 19.39 -7.21 -3.47
C LEU A 150 18.26 -7.05 -2.44
N VAL A 151 17.42 -6.03 -2.59
CA VAL A 151 16.23 -5.87 -1.75
C VAL A 151 15.21 -6.96 -2.07
N SER A 152 14.96 -7.23 -3.34
CA SER A 152 13.99 -8.25 -3.77
C SER A 152 14.40 -9.65 -3.31
N THR A 153 15.68 -10.02 -3.43
CA THR A 153 16.17 -11.33 -2.98
C THR A 153 16.08 -11.46 -1.46
N ARG A 154 16.42 -10.40 -0.71
CA ARG A 154 16.26 -10.35 0.74
C ARG A 154 14.80 -10.51 1.17
N ASP A 155 13.88 -9.83 0.49
CA ASP A 155 12.43 -9.92 0.77
C ASP A 155 11.89 -11.34 0.53
N HIS A 156 12.58 -12.15 -0.29
CA HIS A 156 12.29 -13.57 -0.54
C HIS A 156 13.16 -14.53 0.28
N GLY A 157 13.83 -14.04 1.33
CA GLY A 157 14.59 -14.87 2.27
C GLY A 157 16.00 -15.26 1.82
N ILE A 158 16.48 -14.72 0.70
CA ILE A 158 17.83 -15.00 0.19
C ILE A 158 18.81 -14.00 0.78
N ARG A 159 19.92 -14.48 1.35
CA ARG A 159 20.96 -13.60 1.91
C ARG A 159 21.63 -12.81 0.78
N PRO A 160 21.94 -11.51 0.96
CA PRO A 160 22.53 -10.69 -0.08
C PRO A 160 23.82 -11.27 -0.69
N ILE A 161 24.67 -11.90 0.15
CA ILE A 161 25.92 -12.53 -0.33
C ILE A 161 25.65 -13.72 -1.25
N ASP A 162 24.62 -14.51 -0.97
CA ASP A 162 24.24 -15.66 -1.80
C ASP A 162 23.66 -15.16 -3.13
N ALA A 163 22.81 -14.13 -3.08
CA ALA A 163 22.27 -13.49 -4.28
C ALA A 163 23.36 -12.91 -5.20
N ILE A 164 24.43 -12.33 -4.62
CA ILE A 164 25.60 -11.84 -5.37
C ILE A 164 26.37 -13.01 -5.98
N ARG A 165 26.62 -14.08 -5.21
CA ARG A 165 27.28 -15.30 -5.73
C ARG A 165 26.53 -15.89 -6.90
N MET A 166 25.20 -16.02 -6.78
CA MET A 166 24.31 -16.47 -7.85
C MET A 166 24.40 -15.59 -9.10
N LEU A 167 24.39 -14.27 -8.93
CA LEU A 167 24.53 -13.31 -10.03
C LEU A 167 25.89 -13.44 -10.74
N LEU A 168 26.98 -13.54 -9.99
CA LEU A 168 28.34 -13.68 -10.53
C LEU A 168 28.56 -15.04 -11.20
N ALA A 169 27.86 -16.08 -10.75
CA ALA A 169 27.85 -17.40 -11.39
C ALA A 169 26.92 -17.49 -12.62
N SER A 170 26.42 -16.35 -13.14
CA SER A 170 25.48 -16.28 -14.26
C SER A 170 24.17 -17.04 -14.03
N ARG A 171 23.77 -17.23 -12.78
CA ARG A 171 22.53 -17.89 -12.35
C ARG A 171 21.75 -17.01 -11.38
N PRO A 172 21.37 -15.77 -11.76
CA PRO A 172 20.70 -14.85 -10.86
C PRO A 172 19.38 -15.43 -10.39
N TRP A 173 19.02 -15.14 -9.13
CA TRP A 173 17.68 -15.46 -8.66
C TRP A 173 16.67 -14.54 -9.35
N LEU A 174 15.58 -15.11 -9.87
CA LEU A 174 14.48 -14.35 -10.44
C LEU A 174 13.21 -14.68 -9.64
N PRO A 175 12.36 -13.69 -9.33
CA PRO A 175 11.08 -13.97 -8.72
C PRO A 175 10.24 -14.81 -9.68
N THR A 176 9.65 -15.88 -9.19
CA THR A 176 8.69 -16.66 -9.97
C THR A 176 7.51 -15.74 -10.31
N PRO A 177 7.19 -15.52 -11.60
CA PRO A 177 6.00 -14.78 -11.95
C PRO A 177 4.81 -15.46 -11.31
N ARG A 178 3.96 -14.69 -10.62
CA ARG A 178 2.64 -15.19 -10.24
C ARG A 178 1.94 -15.50 -11.55
N ALA A 179 1.66 -16.78 -11.82
CA ALA A 179 0.81 -17.14 -12.94
C ALA A 179 -0.45 -16.28 -12.84
N ALA A 180 -0.76 -15.53 -13.90
CA ALA A 180 -2.07 -14.92 -14.02
C ALA A 180 -3.08 -16.04 -13.81
N LEU A 181 -4.06 -15.82 -12.93
CA LEU A 181 -5.16 -16.76 -12.72
C LEU A 181 -5.69 -17.11 -14.11
N ALA A 182 -5.45 -18.34 -14.55
CA ALA A 182 -6.06 -18.83 -15.77
C ALA A 182 -7.57 -18.69 -15.58
N GLU A 183 -8.23 -17.88 -16.41
CA GLU A 183 -9.67 -17.99 -16.54
C GLU A 183 -9.98 -19.45 -16.91
N PRO A 184 -10.94 -20.10 -16.25
CA PRO A 184 -11.41 -21.38 -16.72
C PRO A 184 -12.15 -21.15 -18.05
N ASP A 185 -11.46 -21.42 -19.16
CA ASP A 185 -12.07 -21.69 -20.46
C ASP A 185 -13.11 -22.81 -20.27
N GLY A 186 -14.38 -22.49 -20.45
CA GLY A 186 -15.43 -23.49 -20.39
C GLY A 186 -16.84 -22.93 -20.51
N LEU A 187 -17.30 -22.73 -21.76
CA LEU A 187 -18.46 -23.45 -22.30
C LEU A 187 -18.73 -23.01 -23.75
N ALA A 188 -18.21 -23.80 -24.69
CA ALA A 188 -18.83 -23.94 -25.99
C ALA A 188 -20.14 -24.74 -25.80
N VAL A 189 -21.28 -24.09 -26.00
CA VAL A 189 -22.56 -24.76 -26.22
C VAL A 189 -22.78 -24.77 -27.72
N ALA A 190 -22.62 -25.95 -28.33
CA ALA A 190 -23.12 -26.21 -29.66
C ALA A 190 -24.64 -26.42 -29.57
N THR A 191 -25.38 -25.53 -30.23
CA THR A 191 -26.76 -25.74 -30.71
C THR A 191 -26.77 -26.63 -31.93
#